data_AF-A0A6H9Z354-F1
#
_entry.id   AF-A0A6H9Z354-F1
#
_cell.length_a   1.000
_cell.length_b   1.000
_cell.length_c   1.000
_cell.angle_alpha   90.00
_cell.angle_beta   90.00
_cell.angle_gamma   90.00
#
_symmetry.space_group_name_H-M   'P 1'
#
loop_
_entity.id
_entity.type
_entity.pdbx_description
1 polymer ?
#
loop_
_entity_poly.entity_id
_entity_poly.type
_entity_poly.pdbx_seq_one_letter_code
_entity_poly.pdbx_strand_id
1 'polypeptide(L)'
;MVFHCYLWHGDTVTVQGPKRDALCGDLNMATPPVMTRDWLKKPQSMLQRNTSTPEGAVSWLEEVFDQHAPKMAHSQATGISRPDRFGSALADLQSGTDLSWGFPLAGSKYLALAVIVVR
;
A
#
# COMPACT_ATOMS: atom_id res chain seq x y z
N MET A 1 -10.30 -8.90 14.99
CA MET A 1 -9.82 -8.06 13.87
C MET A 1 -9.06 -8.96 12.92
N VAL A 2 -9.28 -8.79 11.62
CA VAL A 2 -8.53 -9.48 10.57
C VAL A 2 -7.90 -8.41 9.68
N PHE A 3 -6.69 -8.66 9.22
CA PHE A 3 -5.93 -7.73 8.38
C PHE A 3 -5.87 -8.29 6.97
N HIS A 4 -6.47 -7.57 6.03
CA HIS A 4 -6.46 -7.93 4.61
C HIS A 4 -5.28 -7.23 3.92
N CYS A 5 -4.33 -8.02 3.44
CA CYS A 5 -3.08 -7.54 2.85
C CYS A 5 -3.18 -7.59 1.32
N TYR A 6 -3.25 -6.42 0.69
CA TYR A 6 -3.41 -6.26 -0.75
C TYR A 6 -2.10 -5.83 -1.40
N LEU A 7 -1.76 -6.49 -2.51
CA LEU A 7 -0.66 -6.10 -3.37
C LEU A 7 -1.21 -5.80 -4.75
N TRP A 8 -0.73 -4.71 -5.32
CA TRP A 8 -0.82 -4.50 -6.75
C TRP A 8 0.51 -3.98 -7.28
N HIS A 9 0.92 -4.57 -8.39
CA HIS A 9 2.10 -4.21 -9.15
C HIS A 9 1.70 -4.06 -10.61
N GLY A 10 1.94 -2.89 -11.19
CA GLY A 10 1.55 -2.62 -12.57
C GLY A 10 2.29 -1.44 -13.15
N ASP A 11 1.83 -0.99 -14.31
CA ASP A 11 2.37 0.21 -14.94
C ASP A 11 1.80 1.47 -14.28
N THR A 12 2.62 2.49 -14.15
CA THR A 12 2.20 3.85 -13.76
C THR A 12 1.08 4.37 -14.67
N VAL A 13 1.08 4.03 -15.98
CA VAL A 13 -0.01 4.43 -16.88
C VAL A 13 -1.30 3.65 -16.65
N THR A 14 -1.20 2.40 -16.17
CA THR A 14 -2.34 1.57 -15.80
C THR A 14 -2.53 1.66 -14.30
N VAL A 15 -3.05 2.77 -13.80
CA VAL A 15 -3.33 2.92 -12.37
C VAL A 15 -4.20 1.76 -11.85
N GLN A 16 -4.00 1.35 -10.59
CA GLN A 16 -4.81 0.50 -9.69
C GLN A 16 -6.37 0.63 -9.76
N GLY A 17 -7.01 0.64 -10.92
CA GLY A 17 -8.39 1.14 -11.09
C GLY A 17 -8.43 2.65 -11.36
N PRO A 18 -9.62 3.23 -11.63
CA PRO A 18 -9.79 4.37 -12.52
C PRO A 18 -8.88 5.57 -12.19
N LYS A 19 -8.01 5.91 -13.16
CA LYS A 19 -7.21 7.13 -13.34
C LYS A 19 -6.80 7.90 -12.05
N ARG A 20 -5.83 7.41 -11.27
CA ARG A 20 -5.14 8.22 -10.22
C ARG A 20 -4.47 9.47 -10.81
N ASP A 21 -3.79 9.32 -11.93
CA ASP A 21 -2.88 10.37 -12.41
C ASP A 21 -3.59 11.46 -13.23
N ALA A 22 -4.81 11.20 -13.72
CA ALA A 22 -5.63 12.25 -14.34
C ALA A 22 -6.38 13.12 -13.31
N LEU A 23 -6.32 12.77 -12.02
CA LEU A 23 -7.06 13.41 -10.93
C LEU A 23 -6.12 14.10 -9.92
N CYS A 24 -4.80 13.83 -10.00
CA CYS A 24 -3.80 14.43 -9.13
C CYS A 24 -3.44 15.83 -9.65
N GLY A 25 -3.93 16.89 -8.97
CA GLY A 25 -3.53 18.28 -9.26
C GLY A 25 -4.69 19.29 -9.40
N ASP A 26 -5.94 18.84 -9.43
CA ASP A 26 -7.11 19.73 -9.44
C ASP A 26 -7.77 19.76 -8.05
N LEU A 27 -7.50 20.82 -7.29
CA LEU A 27 -8.12 21.04 -5.96
C LEU A 27 -9.62 21.33 -6.04
N ASN A 28 -10.17 21.59 -7.24
CA ASN A 28 -11.59 21.90 -7.46
C ASN A 28 -12.39 20.70 -8.00
N MET A 29 -11.80 19.51 -8.06
CA MET A 29 -12.46 18.36 -8.65
C MET A 29 -13.56 17.80 -7.73
N ALA A 30 -14.75 17.58 -8.30
CA ALA A 30 -15.91 16.99 -7.64
C ALA A 30 -15.79 15.47 -7.39
N THR A 31 -14.68 14.84 -7.78
CA THR A 31 -14.42 13.42 -7.53
C THR A 31 -13.85 13.24 -6.12
N PRO A 32 -14.49 12.44 -5.26
CA PRO A 32 -14.01 12.26 -3.90
C PRO A 32 -12.63 11.60 -3.89
N PRO A 33 -11.76 11.94 -2.92
CA PRO A 33 -10.51 11.22 -2.69
C PRO A 33 -10.77 9.72 -2.57
N VAL A 34 -9.90 8.90 -3.17
CA VAL A 34 -9.96 7.46 -2.98
C VAL A 34 -9.72 7.16 -1.51
N MET A 35 -10.65 6.44 -0.88
CA MET A 35 -10.49 6.04 0.50
C MET A 35 -9.59 4.81 0.57
N THR A 36 -8.72 4.70 1.57
CA THR A 36 -7.93 3.48 1.80
C THR A 36 -8.82 2.23 1.88
N ARG A 37 -10.05 2.35 2.42
CA ARG A 37 -11.00 1.23 2.45
C ARG A 37 -11.55 0.80 1.09
N ASP A 38 -11.38 1.58 0.03
CA ASP A 38 -11.79 1.17 -1.33
C ASP A 38 -11.00 -0.04 -1.85
N TRP A 39 -9.88 -0.40 -1.20
CA TRP A 39 -9.19 -1.67 -1.44
C TRP A 39 -10.07 -2.91 -1.23
N LEU A 40 -11.07 -2.85 -0.33
CA LEU A 40 -12.04 -3.94 -0.12
C LEU A 40 -12.93 -4.21 -1.33
N LYS A 41 -13.08 -3.23 -2.23
CA LYS A 41 -13.86 -3.37 -3.47
C LYS A 41 -13.03 -3.99 -4.61
N LYS A 42 -11.72 -4.16 -4.43
CA LYS A 42 -10.82 -4.71 -5.46
C LYS A 42 -11.03 -6.20 -5.62
N PRO A 43 -10.71 -6.77 -6.80
CA PRO A 43 -10.79 -8.21 -7.01
C PRO A 43 -10.00 -8.99 -5.97
N GLN A 44 -10.51 -10.16 -5.57
CA GLN A 44 -9.86 -11.03 -4.59
C GLN A 44 -8.45 -11.48 -5.02
N SER A 45 -8.14 -11.47 -6.32
CA SER A 45 -6.79 -11.75 -6.83
C SER A 45 -5.72 -10.76 -6.35
N MET A 46 -6.11 -9.56 -5.89
CA MET A 46 -5.19 -8.59 -5.30
C MET A 46 -4.94 -8.84 -3.81
N LEU A 47 -5.79 -9.62 -3.13
CA LEU A 47 -5.59 -10.02 -1.74
C LEU A 47 -4.52 -11.11 -1.67
N GLN A 48 -3.35 -10.79 -1.13
CA GLN A 48 -2.22 -11.72 -1.05
C GLN A 48 -2.18 -12.51 0.25
N ARG A 49 -2.63 -11.90 1.36
CA ARG A 49 -2.59 -12.53 2.68
C ARG A 49 -3.76 -12.03 3.54
N ASN A 50 -4.27 -12.92 4.38
CA ASN A 50 -5.05 -12.55 5.56
C ASN A 50 -4.26 -12.95 6.81
N THR A 51 -4.40 -12.18 7.87
CA THR A 51 -3.77 -12.47 9.16
C THR A 51 -4.67 -11.98 10.29
N SER A 52 -4.60 -12.66 11.42
CA SER A 52 -5.34 -12.31 12.64
C SER A 52 -4.55 -11.39 13.57
N THR A 53 -3.28 -11.09 13.26
CA THR A 53 -2.41 -10.24 14.08
C THR A 53 -1.81 -9.08 13.28
N PRO A 54 -1.64 -7.90 13.89
CA PRO A 54 -0.97 -6.78 13.24
C PRO A 54 0.50 -7.09 12.95
N GLU A 55 1.18 -7.85 13.80
CA GLU A 55 2.56 -8.31 13.58
C GLU A 55 2.68 -9.18 12.32
N GLY A 56 1.70 -10.07 12.08
CA GLY A 56 1.67 -10.88 10.87
C GLY A 56 1.45 -10.05 9.61
N ALA A 57 0.75 -8.91 9.72
CA ALA A 57 0.54 -7.99 8.60
C ALA A 57 1.79 -7.15 8.32
N VAL A 58 2.50 -6.72 9.38
CA VAL A 58 3.79 -6.02 9.26
C VAL A 58 4.86 -6.95 8.70
N SER A 59 4.93 -8.21 9.15
CA SER A 59 5.83 -9.23 8.56
C SER A 59 5.60 -9.36 7.06
N TRP A 60 4.33 -9.38 6.61
CA TRP A 60 4.01 -9.39 5.20
C TRP A 60 4.46 -8.12 4.46
N LEU A 61 4.28 -6.94 5.06
CA LEU A 61 4.77 -5.68 4.49
C LEU A 61 6.30 -5.69 4.34
N GLU A 62 7.02 -6.20 5.34
CA GLU A 62 8.48 -6.35 5.31
C GLU A 62 8.92 -7.28 4.18
N GLU A 63 8.33 -8.47 4.08
CA GLU A 63 8.62 -9.45 3.02
C GLU A 63 8.44 -8.85 1.63
N VAL A 64 7.32 -8.18 1.39
CA VAL A 64 7.02 -7.58 0.08
C VAL A 64 7.93 -6.38 -0.20
N PHE A 65 8.23 -5.57 0.81
CA PHE A 65 9.14 -4.44 0.68
C PHE A 65 10.53 -4.91 0.29
N ASP A 66 11.08 -5.91 1.00
CA ASP A 66 12.42 -6.44 0.74
C ASP A 66 12.54 -7.06 -0.65
N GLN A 67 11.49 -7.73 -1.15
CA GLN A 67 11.43 -8.24 -2.51
C GLN A 67 11.51 -7.16 -3.60
N HIS A 68 11.00 -5.95 -3.31
CA HIS A 68 10.90 -4.86 -4.29
C HIS A 68 11.89 -3.73 -4.07
N ALA A 69 12.50 -3.61 -2.90
CA ALA A 69 13.46 -2.56 -2.54
C ALA A 69 14.59 -2.39 -3.58
N PRO A 70 15.17 -3.46 -4.18
CA PRO A 70 16.19 -3.31 -5.23
C PRO A 70 15.70 -2.58 -6.50
N LYS A 71 14.39 -2.52 -6.73
CA LYS A 71 13.75 -1.87 -7.90
C LYS A 71 13.20 -0.48 -7.58
N MET A 72 13.16 -0.10 -6.30
CA MET A 72 12.72 1.22 -5.86
C MET A 72 13.83 2.24 -6.09
N ALA A 73 13.46 3.52 -6.23
CA ALA A 73 14.45 4.59 -6.14
C ALA A 73 15.13 4.56 -4.76
N HIS A 74 16.46 4.80 -4.72
CA HIS A 74 17.25 4.68 -3.49
C HIS A 74 16.63 5.46 -2.31
N SER A 75 16.17 6.70 -2.55
CA SER A 75 15.53 7.53 -1.53
C SER A 75 14.24 6.94 -0.95
N GLN A 76 13.46 6.18 -1.73
CA GLN A 76 12.27 5.51 -1.22
C GLN A 76 12.62 4.30 -0.35
N ALA A 77 13.68 3.59 -0.73
CA ALA A 77 14.15 2.42 0.00
C ALA A 77 14.83 2.80 1.33
N THR A 78 15.57 3.92 1.37
CA THR A 78 16.43 4.28 2.52
C THR A 78 16.03 5.56 3.27
N GLY A 79 15.12 6.38 2.72
CA GLY A 79 14.78 7.69 3.29
C GLY A 79 13.97 7.65 4.59
N ILE A 80 13.41 6.50 4.94
CA ILE A 80 12.80 6.23 6.26
C ILE A 80 13.53 5.01 6.81
N SER A 81 14.04 5.10 8.04
CA SER A 81 14.71 3.97 8.68
C SER A 81 13.77 2.77 8.78
N ARG A 82 14.31 1.56 8.71
CA ARG A 82 13.49 0.35 8.83
C ARG A 82 12.68 0.33 10.14
N PRO A 83 13.28 0.62 11.33
CA PRO A 83 12.53 0.68 12.58
C PRO A 83 11.39 1.71 12.56
N ASP A 84 11.61 2.89 12.00
CA ASP A 84 10.56 3.91 11.95
C ASP A 84 9.43 3.49 11.01
N ARG A 85 9.76 3.00 9.81
CA ARG A 85 8.77 2.59 8.80
C ARG A 85 7.84 1.50 9.33
N PHE A 86 8.41 0.42 9.84
CA PHE A 86 7.62 -0.75 10.25
C PHE A 86 7.12 -0.62 11.69
N GLY A 87 7.81 0.13 12.55
CA GLY A 87 7.33 0.47 13.89
C GLY A 87 6.08 1.37 13.85
N SER A 88 6.07 2.41 13.02
CA SER A 88 4.87 3.23 12.82
C SER A 88 3.74 2.42 12.19
N ALA A 89 4.04 1.57 11.19
CA ALA A 89 3.03 0.68 10.60
C ALA A 89 2.39 -0.25 11.64
N LEU A 90 3.21 -0.83 12.53
CA LEU A 90 2.72 -1.69 13.60
C LEU A 90 1.80 -0.92 14.56
N ALA A 91 2.23 0.27 14.99
CA ALA A 91 1.44 1.11 15.90
C ALA A 91 0.08 1.50 15.27
N ASP A 92 0.08 1.89 14.00
CA ASP A 92 -1.13 2.23 13.25
C ASP A 92 -2.09 1.03 13.19
N LEU A 93 -1.59 -0.16 12.81
CA LEU A 93 -2.41 -1.37 12.71
C LEU A 93 -2.94 -1.84 14.07
N GLN A 94 -2.15 -1.72 15.14
CA GLN A 94 -2.58 -2.02 16.50
C GLN A 94 -3.70 -1.07 16.98
N SER A 95 -3.65 0.20 16.56
CA SER A 95 -4.74 1.16 16.79
C SER A 95 -5.97 0.91 15.91
N GLY A 96 -5.87 0.01 14.93
CA GLY A 96 -6.91 -0.31 13.96
C GLY A 96 -7.04 0.71 12.83
N THR A 97 -5.94 1.39 12.50
CA THR A 97 -5.82 2.31 11.36
C THR A 97 -5.43 1.53 10.12
N ASP A 98 -6.11 1.78 8.99
CA ASP A 98 -5.76 1.18 7.70
C ASP A 98 -4.47 1.79 7.14
N LEU A 99 -3.68 1.00 6.42
CA LEU A 99 -2.45 1.44 5.78
C LEU A 99 -2.54 1.35 4.25
N SER A 100 -1.93 2.33 3.57
CA SER A 100 -1.72 2.31 2.13
C SER A 100 -0.37 2.95 1.79
N TRP A 101 0.52 2.18 1.17
CA TRP A 101 1.82 2.63 0.70
C TRP A 101 1.92 2.53 -0.82
N GLY A 102 2.74 3.40 -1.41
CA GLY A 102 2.94 3.44 -2.84
C GLY A 102 4.36 3.80 -3.21
N PHE A 103 4.96 2.97 -4.07
CA PHE A 103 6.36 3.03 -4.46
C PHE A 103 6.48 3.05 -5.99
N PRO A 104 6.87 4.18 -6.59
CA PRO A 104 7.40 4.18 -7.95
C PRO A 104 8.62 3.27 -8.06
N LEU A 105 8.61 2.39 -9.05
CA LEU A 105 9.68 1.47 -9.40
C LEU A 105 10.32 1.85 -10.74
N ALA A 106 11.49 1.31 -11.03
CA ALA A 106 12.15 1.48 -12.33
C ALA A 106 11.25 1.04 -13.51
N GLY A 107 11.39 1.71 -14.66
CA GLY A 107 10.69 1.33 -15.89
C GLY A 107 9.19 1.61 -15.90
N SER A 108 8.77 2.76 -15.34
CA SER A 108 7.36 3.17 -15.26
C SER A 108 6.47 2.16 -14.53
N LYS A 109 7.03 1.40 -13.58
CA LYS A 109 6.27 0.47 -12.75
C LYS A 109 5.92 1.09 -11.42
N TYR A 110 4.86 0.58 -10.81
CA TYR A 110 4.37 1.05 -9.54
C TYR A 110 3.92 -0.11 -8.68
N LEU A 111 4.37 -0.11 -7.43
CA LEU A 111 3.91 -1.01 -6.39
C LEU A 111 3.02 -0.22 -5.46
N ALA A 112 1.81 -0.70 -5.18
CA ALA A 112 1.13 -0.23 -3.98
C ALA A 112 0.58 -1.38 -3.16
N LEU A 113 0.68 -1.15 -1.87
CA LEU A 113 0.41 -2.09 -0.80
C LEU A 113 -0.65 -1.48 0.08
N ALA A 114 -1.62 -2.27 0.51
CA ALA A 114 -2.55 -1.84 1.52
C ALA A 114 -2.80 -2.93 2.54
N VAL A 115 -2.99 -2.52 3.79
CA VAL A 115 -3.43 -3.39 4.87
C VAL A 115 -4.71 -2.78 5.42
N ILE A 116 -5.82 -3.48 5.20
CA ILE A 116 -7.14 -3.02 5.66
C ILE A 116 -7.53 -3.80 6.91
N VAL A 117 -7.85 -3.07 7.96
CA VAL A 117 -8.33 -3.59 9.24
C VAL A 117 -9.82 -3.87 9.12
N VAL A 118 -10.17 -5.15 9.09
CA VAL A 118 -11.55 -5.62 9.03
C VAL A 118 -12.01 -6.00 10.44
N ARG A 119 -13.10 -5.37 10.87
CA ARG A 119 -13.78 -5.58 12.16
C ARG A 119 -15.11 -6.27 11.92
#